data_AF-A0A388PHI8-F1
#
_entry.id   AF-A0A388PHI8-F1
#
_cell.length_a   1.000
_cell.length_b   1.000
_cell.length_c   1.000
_cell.angle_alpha   90.00
_cell.angle_beta   90.00
_cell.angle_gamma   90.00
#
_symmetry.space_group_name_H-M   'P 1'
#
loop_
_entity.id
_entity.type
_entity.pdbx_description
1 polymer ?
#
loop_
_entity_poly.entity_id
_entity_poly.type
_entity_poly.pdbx_seq_one_letter_code
_entity_poly.pdbx_strand_id
1 'polypeptide(L)'
;MTIHCPACGLPILPTEITPAGDLAYCRLCERTATVDACRAAKPLAQHPASSETPPKGLQLTDNLTGFQVVLSTASWVALILWPFMLVWAGGSLGGIYGPQIKSGEFSWLMSLFGLPFLAGSVILFGVAFMSTFGRVIVESGQDGLLRIRKGGLGLYWTKSAAWMDVVSAEV
;
A
#
# COMPACT_ATOMS: atom_id res chain seq x y z
N MET A 1 31.29 27.57 9.13
CA MET A 1 30.87 26.94 7.86
C MET A 1 29.93 25.80 8.23
N THR A 2 28.70 25.82 7.75
CA THR A 2 27.71 24.75 8.00
C THR A 2 27.89 23.66 6.94
N ILE A 3 28.14 22.43 7.38
CA ILE A 3 28.19 21.25 6.52
C ILE A 3 26.90 20.45 6.68
N HIS A 4 26.46 19.77 5.63
CA HIS A 4 25.17 19.07 5.59
C HIS A 4 25.39 17.58 5.35
N CYS A 5 24.52 16.73 5.89
CA CYS A 5 24.56 15.30 5.59
C CYS A 5 24.20 15.06 4.10
N PRO A 6 24.98 14.29 3.33
CA PRO A 6 24.67 14.01 1.92
C PRO A 6 23.42 13.14 1.73
N ALA A 7 23.02 12.38 2.76
CA ALA A 7 21.86 11.50 2.68
C ALA A 7 20.54 12.21 3.03
N CYS A 8 20.54 13.05 4.09
CA CYS A 8 19.32 13.67 4.61
C CYS A 8 19.33 15.20 4.59
N GLY A 9 20.42 15.86 4.18
CA GLY A 9 20.52 17.33 4.12
C GLY A 9 20.55 18.06 5.46
N LEU A 10 20.50 17.34 6.59
CA LEU A 10 20.50 17.91 7.94
C LEU A 10 21.85 18.58 8.24
N PRO A 11 21.90 19.76 8.89
CA PRO A 11 23.16 20.34 9.36
C PRO A 11 23.85 19.42 10.37
N ILE A 12 25.14 19.18 10.18
CA ILE A 12 25.98 18.41 11.12
C ILE A 12 26.64 19.39 12.09
N LEU A 13 26.59 19.08 13.39
CA LEU A 13 27.20 19.93 14.40
C LEU A 13 28.72 19.77 14.39
N PRO A 14 29.50 20.82 14.75
CA PRO A 14 30.95 20.72 14.84
C PRO A 14 31.44 19.65 15.83
N THR A 15 30.64 19.32 16.85
CA THR A 15 30.90 18.27 17.83
C THR A 15 30.76 16.85 17.26
N GLU A 16 30.22 16.71 16.05
CA GLU A 16 29.98 15.44 15.36
C GLU A 16 31.00 15.19 14.24
N ILE A 17 32.01 16.06 14.15
CA ILE A 17 33.16 15.92 13.27
C ILE A 17 34.28 15.28 14.08
N THR A 18 34.92 14.27 13.49
CA THR A 18 36.10 13.65 14.09
C THR A 18 37.19 14.69 14.38
N PRO A 19 38.00 14.53 15.44
CA PRO A 19 39.09 15.46 15.74
C PRO A 19 40.11 15.61 14.60
N ALA A 20 40.26 14.57 13.77
CA ALA A 20 41.10 14.58 12.57
C ALA A 20 40.51 15.41 11.41
N GLY A 21 39.21 15.72 11.44
CA GLY A 21 38.55 16.58 10.45
C GLY A 21 38.13 15.89 9.14
N ASP A 22 38.32 14.57 9.03
CA ASP A 22 38.11 13.84 7.77
C ASP A 22 36.69 13.26 7.65
N LEU A 23 36.08 12.90 8.78
CA LEU A 23 34.78 12.25 8.86
C LEU A 23 33.80 13.00 9.75
N ALA A 24 32.53 12.99 9.35
CA ALA A 24 31.40 13.56 10.05
C ALA A 24 30.33 12.49 10.28
N TYR A 25 29.70 12.49 11.46
CA TYR A 25 28.66 11.54 11.85
C TYR A 25 27.28 12.20 11.83
N CYS A 26 26.29 11.58 11.18
CA CYS A 26 24.90 12.04 11.20
C CYS A 26 24.07 11.21 12.16
N ARG A 27 23.50 11.82 13.21
CA ARG A 27 22.63 11.13 14.19
C ARG A 27 21.32 10.62 13.62
N LEU A 28 20.78 11.29 12.58
CA LEU A 28 19.50 10.90 12.00
C LEU A 28 19.62 9.67 11.09
N CYS A 29 20.70 9.61 10.30
CA CYS A 29 20.93 8.50 9.38
C CYS A 29 21.77 7.38 10.00
N GLU A 30 22.35 7.61 11.18
CA GLU A 30 23.31 6.73 11.86
C GLU A 30 24.46 6.29 10.96
N ARG A 31 24.97 7.21 10.13
CA ARG A 31 26.03 6.96 9.14
C ARG A 31 27.14 8.00 9.22
N THR A 32 28.35 7.57 8.90
CA THR A 32 29.50 8.44 8.71
C THR A 32 29.67 8.80 7.23
N ALA A 33 30.08 10.04 6.97
CA ALA A 33 30.42 10.53 5.63
C ALA A 33 31.67 11.40 5.70
N THR A 34 32.36 11.58 4.58
CA THR A 34 33.54 12.46 4.51
C THR A 34 33.12 13.92 4.59
N VAL A 35 33.97 14.75 5.21
CA VAL A 35 33.66 16.19 5.36
C VAL A 35 33.53 16.87 4.00
N ASP A 36 34.24 16.43 2.97
CA ASP A 36 34.10 16.95 1.60
C ASP A 36 32.74 16.61 0.98
N ALA A 37 32.24 15.39 1.17
CA ALA A 37 30.89 15.03 0.74
C ALA A 37 29.83 15.86 1.49
N CYS A 38 30.06 16.14 2.77
CA CYS A 38 29.17 16.97 3.58
C CYS A 38 29.20 18.47 3.21
N ARG A 39 30.32 18.96 2.65
CA ARG A 39 30.44 20.33 2.11
C ARG A 39 29.74 20.47 0.76
N ALA A 40 29.76 19.43 -0.06
CA ALA A 40 29.08 19.39 -1.35
C ALA A 40 27.57 19.08 -1.24
N ALA A 41 27.11 18.64 -0.06
CA ALA A 41 25.72 18.29 0.18
C ALA A 41 24.80 19.52 0.18
N LYS A 42 23.61 19.36 -0.41
CA LYS A 42 22.58 20.40 -0.40
C LYS A 42 21.85 20.42 0.96
N PRO A 43 21.53 21.59 1.51
CA PRO A 43 20.74 21.69 2.73
C PRO A 43 19.35 21.12 2.53
N LEU A 44 18.78 20.54 3.60
CA LEU A 44 17.41 20.00 3.60
C LEU A 44 16.36 21.01 3.10
N ALA A 45 16.56 22.31 3.36
CA ALA A 45 15.68 23.38 2.87
C ALA A 45 15.63 23.51 1.33
N GLN A 46 16.63 22.97 0.62
CA GLN A 46 16.70 22.91 -0.84
C GLN A 46 16.28 21.54 -1.39
N HIS A 47 16.01 20.56 -0.52
CA HIS A 47 15.25 19.40 -0.98
C HIS A 47 13.86 19.89 -1.36
N PRO A 48 13.27 19.37 -2.45
CA PRO A 48 11.88 19.68 -2.76
C PRO A 48 11.06 19.35 -1.51
N ALA A 49 10.46 20.37 -0.90
CA ALA A 49 9.50 20.16 0.16
C ALA A 49 8.52 19.11 -0.36
N SER A 50 8.37 17.98 0.34
CA SER A 50 7.36 17.00 -0.03
C SER A 50 6.06 17.78 -0.18
N SER A 51 5.44 17.74 -1.36
CA SER A 51 4.25 18.52 -1.62
C SER A 51 3.28 18.32 -0.46
N GLU A 52 2.93 19.39 0.27
CA GLU A 52 1.98 19.33 1.39
C GLU A 52 0.64 18.72 0.94
N THR A 53 0.39 18.70 -0.37
CA THR A 53 -0.73 18.00 -0.99
C THR A 53 -0.47 16.49 -1.03
N PRO A 54 -1.29 15.68 -0.33
CA PRO A 54 -1.19 14.23 -0.41
C PRO A 54 -1.44 13.75 -1.85
N PRO A 55 -0.81 12.64 -2.28
CA PRO A 55 -1.05 12.08 -3.60
C PRO A 55 -2.52 11.71 -3.79
N LYS A 56 -2.99 11.75 -5.04
CA LYS A 56 -4.39 11.44 -5.38
C LYS A 56 -4.80 10.08 -4.80
N GLY A 57 -5.92 10.06 -4.09
CA GLY A 57 -6.45 8.85 -3.46
C GLY A 57 -5.90 8.56 -2.06
N LEU A 58 -4.98 9.38 -1.54
CA LEU A 58 -4.57 9.37 -0.14
C LEU A 58 -5.29 10.47 0.62
N GLN A 59 -5.98 10.09 1.70
CA GLN A 59 -6.57 11.01 2.66
C GLN A 59 -5.97 10.72 4.02
N LEU A 60 -5.34 11.73 4.62
CA LEU A 60 -4.81 11.67 5.96
C LEU A 60 -5.72 12.49 6.87
N THR A 61 -6.22 11.86 7.93
CA THR A 61 -7.00 12.50 8.97
C THR A 61 -6.25 12.31 10.29
N ASP A 62 -5.67 13.39 10.79
CA ASP A 62 -5.06 13.41 12.11
C ASP A 62 -6.14 13.69 13.16
N ASN A 63 -6.26 12.78 14.12
CA ASN A 63 -7.13 12.95 15.28
C ASN A 63 -6.26 13.30 16.50
N LEU A 64 -6.83 13.98 17.49
CA LEU A 64 -6.11 14.31 18.74
C LEU A 64 -5.59 13.07 19.49
N THR A 65 -6.13 11.89 19.17
CA THR A 65 -5.91 10.63 19.84
C THR A 65 -5.29 9.56 18.94
N GLY A 66 -4.96 9.90 17.69
CA GLY A 66 -4.51 8.92 16.71
C GLY A 66 -4.49 9.44 15.28
N PHE A 67 -4.32 8.57 14.31
CA PHE A 67 -4.32 8.94 12.89
C PHE A 67 -5.12 7.94 12.08
N GLN A 68 -5.62 8.40 10.93
CA GLN A 68 -6.27 7.56 9.94
C GLN A 68 -5.74 7.91 8.55
N VAL A 69 -5.19 6.91 7.86
CA VAL A 69 -4.79 6.98 6.45
C VAL A 69 -5.77 6.17 5.63
N VAL A 70 -6.43 6.81 4.67
CA VAL A 70 -7.30 6.15 3.69
C VAL A 70 -6.63 6.19 2.33
N LEU A 71 -6.41 5.01 1.76
CA LEU A 71 -5.82 4.81 0.44
C LEU A 71 -6.88 4.24 -0.49
N SER A 72 -7.16 4.90 -1.60
CA SER A 72 -8.01 4.35 -2.66
C SER A 72 -7.23 3.33 -3.49
N THR A 73 -7.80 2.15 -3.74
CA THR A 73 -7.27 1.18 -4.72
C THR A 73 -7.97 1.30 -6.08
N ALA A 74 -8.84 2.30 -6.24
CA ALA A 74 -9.56 2.52 -7.48
C ALA A 74 -8.59 2.86 -8.63
N SER A 75 -8.74 2.17 -9.76
CA SER A 75 -7.90 2.31 -10.93
C SER A 75 -8.71 2.23 -12.22
N TRP A 76 -8.21 2.86 -13.28
CA TRP A 76 -8.84 2.83 -14.61
C TRP A 76 -8.87 1.43 -15.23
N VAL A 77 -8.07 0.49 -14.71
CA VAL A 77 -8.05 -0.91 -15.14
C VAL A 77 -9.41 -1.58 -14.89
N ALA A 78 -10.22 -1.08 -13.95
CA ALA A 78 -11.59 -1.53 -13.74
C ALA A 78 -12.46 -1.49 -15.02
N LEU A 79 -12.25 -0.49 -15.89
CA LEU A 79 -13.02 -0.36 -17.15
C LEU A 79 -12.77 -1.52 -18.12
N ILE A 80 -11.63 -2.18 -18.01
CA ILE A 80 -11.27 -3.37 -18.80
C ILE A 80 -11.65 -4.64 -18.04
N LEU A 81 -11.41 -4.68 -16.72
CA LEU A 81 -11.67 -5.85 -15.91
C LEU A 81 -13.15 -6.21 -15.83
N TRP A 82 -14.06 -5.25 -15.68
CA TRP A 82 -15.50 -5.54 -15.63
C TRP A 82 -16.04 -6.23 -16.87
N PRO A 83 -15.88 -5.70 -18.10
CA PRO A 83 -16.38 -6.38 -19.29
C PRO A 83 -15.66 -7.72 -19.52
N PHE A 84 -14.35 -7.78 -19.29
CA PHE A 84 -13.61 -9.04 -19.38
C PHE A 84 -14.15 -10.08 -18.39
N MET A 85 -14.40 -9.70 -17.13
CA MET A 85 -14.96 -10.58 -16.10
C MET A 85 -16.35 -11.07 -16.46
N LEU A 86 -17.24 -10.19 -16.96
CA LEU A 86 -18.60 -10.58 -17.36
C LEU A 86 -18.58 -11.61 -18.50
N VAL A 87 -17.73 -11.40 -19.52
CA VAL A 87 -17.60 -12.34 -20.64
C VAL A 87 -16.94 -13.64 -20.19
N TRP A 88 -15.87 -13.55 -19.40
CA TRP A 88 -15.14 -14.72 -18.90
C TRP A 88 -16.00 -15.56 -17.98
N ALA A 89 -16.54 -14.98 -16.91
CA ALA A 89 -17.34 -15.69 -15.92
C ALA A 89 -18.67 -16.15 -16.51
N GLY A 90 -19.35 -15.28 -17.26
CA GLY A 90 -20.61 -15.62 -17.93
C GLY A 90 -20.43 -16.71 -18.98
N GLY A 91 -19.40 -16.61 -19.83
CA GLY A 91 -19.12 -17.60 -20.86
C GLY A 91 -18.66 -18.94 -20.31
N SER A 92 -17.66 -18.93 -19.42
CA SER A 92 -17.10 -20.18 -18.86
C SER A 92 -18.10 -20.88 -17.94
N LEU A 93 -18.64 -20.20 -16.92
CA LEU A 93 -19.57 -20.81 -15.96
C LEU A 93 -20.91 -21.12 -16.62
N GLY A 94 -21.40 -20.23 -17.48
CA GLY A 94 -22.62 -20.46 -18.25
C GLY A 94 -22.48 -21.65 -19.20
N GLY A 95 -21.35 -21.80 -19.88
CA GLY A 95 -21.10 -22.94 -20.77
C GLY A 95 -20.93 -24.27 -20.05
N ILE A 96 -20.27 -24.27 -18.89
CA ILE A 96 -19.99 -25.49 -18.12
C ILE A 96 -21.20 -25.91 -17.28
N TYR A 97 -21.77 -25.00 -16.51
CA TYR A 97 -22.85 -25.30 -15.56
C TYR A 97 -24.24 -25.06 -16.15
N GLY A 98 -24.40 -24.14 -17.10
CA GLY A 98 -25.71 -23.80 -17.68
C GLY A 98 -26.46 -24.98 -18.31
N PRO A 99 -25.82 -25.79 -19.19
CA PRO A 99 -26.47 -26.98 -19.74
C PRO A 99 -26.90 -27.97 -18.67
N GLN A 100 -26.06 -28.20 -17.65
CA GLN A 100 -26.35 -29.11 -16.53
C GLN A 100 -27.55 -28.63 -15.69
N ILE A 101 -27.65 -27.31 -15.44
CA ILE A 101 -28.78 -26.72 -14.72
C ILE A 101 -30.06 -26.83 -15.54
N LYS A 102 -29.98 -26.61 -16.85
CA LYS A 102 -31.14 -26.67 -17.75
C LYS A 102 -31.67 -28.09 -17.94
N SER A 103 -30.79 -29.09 -18.07
CA SER A 103 -31.18 -30.49 -18.21
C SER A 103 -31.55 -31.15 -16.89
N GLY A 104 -31.11 -30.59 -15.76
CA GLY A 104 -31.20 -31.25 -14.45
C GLY A 104 -30.25 -32.42 -14.28
N GLU A 105 -29.34 -32.63 -15.24
CA GLU A 105 -28.36 -33.72 -15.24
C GLU A 105 -27.00 -33.22 -14.79
N PHE A 106 -26.56 -33.72 -13.64
CA PHE A 106 -25.28 -33.35 -13.06
C PHE A 106 -24.16 -34.25 -13.59
N SER A 107 -23.19 -33.64 -14.29
CA SER A 107 -21.96 -34.30 -14.72
C SER A 107 -20.83 -33.95 -13.78
N TRP A 108 -20.37 -34.95 -13.01
CA TRP A 108 -19.25 -34.79 -12.09
C TRP A 108 -17.98 -34.29 -12.82
N LEU A 109 -17.70 -34.83 -14.01
CA LEU A 109 -16.50 -34.49 -14.78
C LEU A 109 -16.51 -33.03 -15.23
N MET A 110 -17.63 -32.56 -15.81
CA MET A 110 -17.77 -31.17 -16.24
C MET A 110 -17.74 -30.22 -15.04
N SER A 111 -18.37 -30.59 -13.93
CA SER A 111 -18.41 -29.76 -12.72
C SER A 111 -17.04 -29.62 -12.05
N LEU A 112 -16.25 -30.70 -12.02
CA LEU A 112 -14.87 -30.66 -11.51
C LEU A 112 -13.98 -29.82 -12.43
N PHE A 113 -14.17 -29.92 -13.75
CA PHE A 113 -13.47 -29.07 -14.73
C PHE A 113 -13.84 -27.59 -14.61
N GLY A 114 -15.05 -27.27 -14.14
CA GLY A 114 -15.50 -25.90 -13.91
C GLY A 114 -14.92 -25.22 -12.67
N LEU A 115 -14.42 -25.98 -11.69
CA LEU A 115 -13.92 -25.40 -10.43
C LEU A 115 -12.78 -24.39 -10.60
N PRO A 116 -11.75 -24.63 -11.45
CA PRO A 116 -10.73 -23.63 -11.73
C PRO A 116 -11.31 -22.34 -12.33
N PHE A 117 -12.32 -22.43 -13.20
CA PHE A 117 -12.98 -21.27 -13.81
C PHE A 117 -13.82 -20.49 -12.80
N LEU A 118 -14.47 -21.20 -11.87
CA LEU A 118 -15.20 -20.59 -10.76
C LEU A 118 -14.24 -19.86 -9.81
N ALA A 119 -13.16 -20.52 -9.40
CA ALA A 119 -12.13 -19.90 -8.55
C ALA A 119 -11.53 -18.67 -9.22
N GLY A 120 -11.18 -18.77 -10.51
CA GLY A 120 -10.69 -17.65 -11.30
C GLY A 120 -11.70 -16.50 -11.38
N SER A 121 -12.99 -16.81 -11.54
CA SER A 121 -14.06 -15.80 -11.58
C SER A 121 -14.23 -15.08 -10.24
N VAL A 122 -14.14 -15.79 -9.11
CA VAL A 122 -14.19 -15.20 -7.76
C VAL A 122 -12.99 -14.27 -7.53
N ILE A 123 -11.79 -14.70 -7.89
CA ILE A 123 -10.57 -13.88 -7.78
C ILE A 123 -10.69 -12.64 -8.66
N LEU A 124 -11.07 -12.82 -9.92
CA LEU A 124 -11.21 -11.72 -10.89
C LEU A 124 -12.27 -10.71 -10.46
N PHE A 125 -13.39 -11.18 -9.90
CA PHE A 125 -14.39 -10.32 -9.28
C PHE A 125 -13.80 -9.52 -8.12
N GLY A 126 -13.04 -10.15 -7.21
CA GLY A 126 -12.38 -9.46 -6.11
C GLY A 126 -11.43 -8.36 -6.58
N VAL A 127 -10.62 -8.63 -7.61
CA VAL A 127 -9.70 -7.65 -8.20
C VAL A 127 -10.46 -6.52 -8.89
N ALA A 128 -11.50 -6.83 -9.68
CA ALA A 128 -12.33 -5.82 -10.34
C ALA A 128 -13.08 -4.93 -9.31
N PHE A 129 -13.61 -5.54 -8.26
CA PHE A 129 -14.28 -4.85 -7.15
C PHE A 129 -13.32 -3.89 -6.44
N MET A 130 -12.15 -4.38 -6.02
CA MET A 130 -11.13 -3.54 -5.38
C MET A 130 -10.62 -2.44 -6.32
N SER A 131 -10.49 -2.73 -7.60
CA SER A 131 -10.09 -1.73 -8.61
C SER A 131 -11.17 -0.67 -8.87
N THR A 132 -12.41 -0.85 -8.39
CA THR A 132 -13.50 0.10 -8.61
C THR A 132 -13.88 0.85 -7.34
N PHE A 133 -14.05 0.12 -6.23
CA PHE A 133 -14.58 0.64 -4.97
C PHE A 133 -13.65 0.43 -3.79
N GLY A 134 -12.49 -0.19 -4.03
CA GLY A 134 -11.61 -0.60 -2.96
C GLY A 134 -10.90 0.57 -2.28
N ARG A 135 -10.72 0.38 -0.98
CA ARG A 135 -10.07 1.28 -0.05
C ARG A 135 -9.28 0.45 0.95
N VAL A 136 -8.13 0.98 1.34
CA VAL A 136 -7.35 0.50 2.47
C VAL A 136 -7.34 1.59 3.51
N ILE A 137 -7.85 1.29 4.70
CA ILE A 137 -7.89 2.21 5.83
C ILE A 137 -6.90 1.70 6.86
N VAL A 138 -5.88 2.50 7.16
CA VAL A 138 -4.92 2.26 8.22
C VAL A 138 -5.21 3.25 9.33
N GLU A 139 -5.52 2.76 10.53
CA GLU A 139 -5.87 3.61 11.66
C GLU A 139 -5.16 3.15 12.92
N SER A 140 -4.74 4.11 13.74
CA SER A 140 -4.20 3.88 15.07
C SER A 140 -4.89 4.83 16.03
N GLY A 141 -5.29 4.33 17.20
CA GLY A 141 -5.92 5.11 18.27
C GLY A 141 -5.14 5.08 19.57
N GLN A 142 -5.74 5.64 20.62
CA GLN A 142 -5.22 5.64 21.99
C GLN A 142 -5.09 4.25 22.62
N ASP A 143 -5.75 3.25 22.04
CA ASP A 143 -5.65 1.85 22.44
C ASP A 143 -4.34 1.19 22.01
N GLY A 144 -3.48 1.90 21.27
CA GLY A 144 -2.17 1.41 20.84
C GLY A 144 -2.25 0.28 19.79
N LEU A 145 -3.43 0.06 19.20
CA LEU A 145 -3.66 -0.95 18.18
C LEU A 145 -3.62 -0.31 16.79
N LEU A 146 -2.78 -0.86 15.91
CA LEU A 146 -2.86 -0.61 14.48
C LEU A 146 -3.94 -1.49 13.87
N ARG A 147 -4.89 -0.88 13.16
CA ARG A 147 -5.91 -1.61 12.39
C ARG A 147 -5.74 -1.31 10.90
N ILE A 148 -5.74 -2.36 10.10
CA ILE A 148 -5.71 -2.30 8.65
C ILE A 148 -7.02 -2.90 8.14
N ARG A 149 -7.85 -2.08 7.51
CA ARG A 149 -9.13 -2.48 6.90
C ARG A 149 -8.98 -2.44 5.39
N LYS A 150 -9.18 -3.56 4.71
CA LYS A 150 -9.14 -3.66 3.24
C LYS A 150 -10.55 -4.00 2.73
N GLY A 151 -11.08 -3.24 1.78
CA GLY A 151 -12.41 -3.50 1.23
C GLY A 151 -13.06 -2.29 0.59
N GLY A 152 -14.38 -2.31 0.41
CA GLY A 152 -15.12 -1.25 -0.27
C GLY A 152 -16.63 -1.36 -0.02
N LEU A 153 -17.37 -0.26 -0.21
CA LEU A 153 -18.84 -0.22 -0.04
C LEU A 153 -19.34 -0.79 1.31
N GLY A 154 -18.62 -0.57 2.41
CA GLY A 154 -19.00 -1.04 3.74
C GLY A 154 -18.58 -2.49 4.06
N LEU A 155 -18.09 -3.24 3.09
CA LEU A 155 -17.51 -4.57 3.28
C LEU A 155 -16.01 -4.43 3.49
N TYR A 156 -15.55 -4.65 4.72
CA TYR A 156 -14.13 -4.54 5.07
C TYR A 156 -13.65 -5.77 5.80
N TRP A 157 -12.48 -6.25 5.38
CA TRP A 157 -11.71 -7.21 6.15
C TRP A 157 -10.72 -6.46 7.03
N THR A 158 -10.76 -6.72 8.33
CA THR A 158 -9.96 -5.99 9.32
C THR A 158 -8.93 -6.92 9.95
N LYS A 159 -7.67 -6.47 9.96
CA LYS A 159 -6.60 -7.04 10.78
C LYS A 159 -6.13 -6.01 11.79
N SER A 160 -5.87 -6.43 13.01
CA SER A 160 -5.37 -5.57 14.08
C SER A 160 -4.17 -6.19 14.78
N ALA A 161 -3.20 -5.37 15.13
CA ALA A 161 -2.01 -5.75 15.91
C ALA A 161 -1.61 -4.59 16.84
N ALA A 162 -0.90 -4.87 17.92
CA ALA A 162 -0.33 -3.80 18.74
C ALA A 162 0.72 -3.04 17.94
N TRP A 163 0.67 -1.71 17.97
CA TRP A 163 1.57 -0.85 17.19
C TRP A 163 3.05 -1.18 17.42
N MET A 164 3.42 -1.53 18.66
CA MET A 164 4.79 -1.88 19.03
C MET A 164 5.28 -3.19 18.40
N ASP A 165 4.37 -4.08 18.01
CA ASP A 165 4.70 -5.39 17.41
C ASP A 165 4.80 -5.31 15.88
N VAL A 166 4.44 -4.16 15.28
CA VAL A 166 4.43 -3.98 13.83
C VAL A 166 5.83 -3.61 13.33
N VAL A 167 6.56 -4.60 12.81
CA VAL A 167 7.86 -4.39 12.16
C VAL A 167 7.70 -3.83 10.74
N SER A 168 6.68 -4.29 10.03
CA SER A 168 6.30 -3.81 8.70
C SER A 168 4.81 -4.07 8.44
N ALA A 169 4.21 -3.25 7.59
CA ALA A 169 2.82 -3.41 7.17
C ALA A 169 2.80 -3.56 5.63
N GLU A 170 2.62 -4.81 5.17
CA GLU A 170 2.40 -5.08 3.75
C GLU A 170 0.91 -4.90 3.42
N VAL A 171 0.62 -3.90 2.60
CA VAL A 171 -0.72 -3.57 2.10
C VAL A 171 -0.98 -4.28 0.79
#